data_AF-T1D7Z5-F1
#
_entry.id   AF-T1D7Z5-F1
#
_cell.length_a   1.000
_cell.length_b   1.000
_cell.length_c   1.000
_cell.angle_alpha   90.00
_cell.angle_beta   90.00
_cell.angle_gamma   90.00
#
_symmetry.space_group_name_H-M   'P 1'
#
loop_
_entity.id
_entity.type
_entity.pdbx_description
1 polymer ?
#
loop_
_entity_poly.entity_id
_entity_poly.type
_entity_poly.pdbx_seq_one_letter_code
_entity_poly.pdbx_strand_id
1 'polypeptide(L)'
;MPRPSLFRPTDRHPALWVRPEERYPTFWVETLGSLPPTHGERWSAARGRTVRHFDPYRSKLAAALARGWEGDLPSAGEPWLYLGAASGTTASFLADLVGSKGRV
;
A
#
# COMPACT_ATOMS: atom_id res chain seq x y z
N MET A 1 -22.19 -7.97 18.29
CA MET A 1 -20.86 -8.58 18.05
C MET A 1 -19.98 -7.54 17.40
N PRO A 2 -18.75 -7.27 17.88
CA PRO A 2 -17.84 -6.39 17.15
C PRO A 2 -17.54 -7.00 15.79
N ARG A 3 -17.79 -6.24 14.70
CA ARG A 3 -17.45 -6.69 13.35
C ARG A 3 -15.94 -6.95 13.31
N PRO A 4 -15.47 -8.13 12.88
CA PRO A 4 -14.04 -8.39 12.75
C PRO A 4 -13.41 -7.30 11.88
N SER A 5 -12.21 -6.85 12.25
CA SER A 5 -11.50 -5.80 11.52
C SER A 5 -11.44 -6.18 10.04
N LEU A 6 -11.99 -5.33 9.17
CA LEU A 6 -12.08 -5.55 7.71
C LEU A 6 -10.70 -5.81 7.08
N PHE A 7 -9.61 -5.38 7.74
CA PHE A 7 -8.26 -5.52 7.24
C PHE A 7 -7.43 -6.53 8.03
N ARG A 8 -6.60 -7.29 7.31
CA ARG A 8 -5.55 -8.18 7.85
C ARG A 8 -4.19 -7.75 7.28
N PRO A 9 -3.13 -7.69 8.10
CA PRO A 9 -1.78 -7.46 7.59
C PRO A 9 -1.34 -8.64 6.73
N THR A 10 -0.42 -8.39 5.81
CA THR A 10 0.21 -9.42 4.99
C THR A 10 1.56 -9.83 5.56
N ASP A 11 2.02 -11.04 5.27
CA ASP A 11 3.37 -11.49 5.61
C ASP A 11 4.44 -10.88 4.67
N ARG A 12 4.01 -10.25 3.57
CA ARG A 12 4.88 -9.66 2.55
C ARG A 12 5.50 -8.34 2.99
N HIS A 13 4.76 -7.51 3.73
CA HIS A 13 5.27 -6.24 4.25
C HIS A 13 4.37 -5.73 5.39
N PRO A 14 4.93 -5.19 6.49
CA PRO A 14 4.16 -4.79 7.68
C PRO A 14 3.16 -3.63 7.43
N ALA A 15 3.45 -2.77 6.47
CA ALA A 15 2.55 -1.68 6.06
C ALA A 15 1.56 -2.09 4.95
N LEU A 16 1.59 -3.36 4.51
CA LEU A 16 0.75 -3.89 3.45
C LEU A 16 -0.37 -4.77 4.04
N TRP A 17 -1.60 -4.47 3.64
CA TRP A 17 -2.82 -5.04 4.19
C TRP A 17 -3.70 -5.60 3.07
N VAL A 18 -4.55 -6.56 3.43
CA VAL A 18 -5.59 -7.12 2.57
C VAL A 18 -6.93 -7.08 3.27
N ARG A 19 -7.99 -7.09 2.47
CA ARG A 19 -9.38 -7.15 2.93
C ARG A 19 -9.97 -8.50 2.54
N PRO A 20 -10.13 -9.47 3.47
CA PRO A 20 -10.45 -10.86 3.13
C PRO A 20 -11.78 -11.07 2.40
N GLU A 21 -12.74 -10.16 2.58
CA GLU A 21 -14.03 -10.21 1.89
C GLU A 21 -14.00 -9.74 0.43
N GLU A 22 -12.87 -9.19 -0.04
CA GLU A 22 -12.73 -8.80 -1.44
C GLU A 22 -12.53 -10.01 -2.34
N ARG A 23 -13.30 -10.06 -3.44
CA ARG A 23 -13.30 -11.18 -4.40
C ARG A 23 -11.95 -11.40 -5.07
N TYR A 24 -11.14 -10.35 -5.18
CA TYR A 24 -9.81 -10.37 -5.78
C TYR A 24 -8.79 -9.88 -4.74
N PRO A 25 -7.53 -10.35 -4.82
CA PRO A 25 -6.48 -9.86 -3.95
C PRO A 25 -6.27 -8.36 -4.18
N THR A 26 -6.83 -7.58 -3.27
CA THR A 26 -6.69 -6.13 -3.24
C THR A 26 -5.79 -5.74 -2.09
N PHE A 27 -4.77 -4.96 -2.42
CA PHE A 27 -3.81 -4.47 -1.45
C PHE A 27 -4.15 -3.05 -0.99
N TRP A 28 -3.88 -2.82 0.29
CA TRP A 28 -4.04 -1.54 0.94
C TRP A 28 -2.75 -1.22 1.68
N VAL A 29 -2.27 0.01 1.55
CA VAL A 29 -1.01 0.45 2.15
C VAL A 29 -1.31 1.47 3.24
N GLU A 30 -0.70 1.28 4.40
CA GLU A 30 -0.75 2.26 5.49
C GLU A 30 -0.11 3.57 5.05
N THR A 31 -0.85 4.68 5.15
CA THR A 31 -0.38 5.98 4.69
C THR A 31 0.37 6.74 5.77
N LEU A 32 1.53 7.30 5.42
CA LEU A 32 2.22 8.31 6.21
C LEU A 32 1.61 9.71 6.00
N GLY A 33 1.01 9.92 4.83
CA GLY A 33 0.39 11.19 4.44
C GLY A 33 -0.90 11.49 5.18
N SER A 34 -1.30 12.76 5.16
CA SER A 34 -2.60 13.23 5.65
C SER A 34 -3.73 12.90 4.66
N LEU A 35 -4.96 12.94 5.17
CA LEU A 35 -6.17 12.84 4.35
C LEU A 35 -6.57 14.23 3.80
N PRO A 36 -7.24 14.29 2.62
CA PRO A 36 -7.48 13.19 1.70
C PRO A 36 -6.23 12.78 0.90
N PRO A 37 -6.18 11.55 0.36
CA PRO A 37 -5.07 11.08 -0.45
C PRO A 37 -4.76 11.94 -1.68
N THR A 38 -3.47 12.08 -2.00
CA THR A 38 -2.96 12.97 -3.05
C THR A 38 -3.48 12.61 -4.45
N HIS A 39 -3.65 11.34 -4.79
CA HIS A 39 -4.03 10.91 -6.15
C HIS A 39 -5.47 10.38 -6.23
N GLY A 40 -6.30 10.73 -5.24
CA GLY A 40 -7.72 10.39 -5.19
C GLY A 40 -7.99 8.90 -4.91
N GLU A 41 -7.05 8.19 -4.31
CA GLU A 41 -7.25 6.79 -3.93
C GLU A 41 -8.32 6.67 -2.85
N ARG A 42 -9.04 5.54 -2.85
CA ARG A 42 -9.94 5.20 -1.75
C ARG A 42 -9.12 4.99 -0.48
N TRP A 43 -9.67 5.35 0.68
CA TRP A 43 -9.01 5.17 1.97
C TRP A 43 -10.00 4.67 3.03
N SER A 44 -9.46 4.02 4.07
CA SER A 44 -10.26 3.49 5.18
C SER A 44 -9.44 3.43 6.46
N ALA A 45 -10.12 3.32 7.60
CA ALA A 45 -9.48 3.09 8.89
C ALA A 45 -9.28 1.58 9.11
N ALA A 46 -8.06 1.17 9.42
CA ALA A 46 -7.67 -0.21 9.72
C ALA A 46 -6.90 -0.26 11.04
N ARG A 47 -7.54 -0.78 12.11
CA ARG A 47 -6.89 -0.97 13.43
C ARG A 47 -6.19 0.29 13.97
N GLY A 48 -6.85 1.45 13.90
CA GLY A 48 -6.29 2.73 14.35
C GLY A 48 -5.28 3.37 13.40
N ARG A 49 -5.06 2.76 12.23
CA ARG A 49 -4.22 3.28 11.14
C ARG A 49 -5.10 3.70 9.97
N THR A 50 -4.58 4.57 9.12
CA THR A 50 -5.22 4.93 7.86
C THR A 50 -4.57 4.14 6.75
N VAL A 51 -5.36 3.46 5.93
CA VAL A 51 -4.86 2.70 4.77
C VAL A 51 -5.48 3.24 3.48
N ARG A 52 -4.72 3.22 2.39
CA ARG A 52 -5.13 3.66 1.06
C ARG A 52 -5.10 2.50 0.07
N HIS A 53 -6.06 2.46 -0.83
CA HIS A 53 -6.25 1.41 -1.81
C HIS A 53 -5.16 1.44 -2.87
N PHE A 54 -4.35 0.39 -2.97
CA PHE A 54 -3.29 0.29 -3.96
C PHE A 54 -3.84 -0.33 -5.24
N ASP A 55 -4.31 0.53 -6.15
CA ASP A 55 -5.11 0.13 -7.30
C ASP A 55 -4.29 -0.59 -8.40
N PRO A 56 -4.59 -1.88 -8.70
CA PRO A 56 -3.89 -2.63 -9.75
C PRO A 56 -4.12 -2.09 -11.17
N TYR A 57 -5.19 -1.32 -11.42
CA TYR A 57 -5.41 -0.69 -12.72
C TYR A 57 -4.60 0.60 -12.90
N ARG A 58 -4.07 1.17 -11.80
CA ARG A 58 -3.28 2.41 -11.82
C ARG A 58 -1.80 2.20 -11.49
N SER A 59 -1.42 1.04 -10.96
CA SER A 59 -0.03 0.70 -10.63
C SER A 59 0.35 -0.70 -11.13
N LYS A 60 1.44 -0.76 -11.90
CA LYS A 60 2.03 -2.03 -12.35
C LYS A 60 2.52 -2.88 -11.17
N LEU A 61 3.03 -2.26 -10.11
CA LEU A 61 3.47 -2.95 -8.90
C LEU A 61 2.27 -3.55 -8.15
N ALA A 62 1.18 -2.79 -7.97
CA ALA A 62 -0.04 -3.33 -7.38
C ALA A 62 -0.62 -4.49 -8.21
N ALA A 63 -0.62 -4.37 -9.54
CA ALA A 63 -1.04 -5.44 -10.43
C ALA A 63 -0.16 -6.69 -10.28
N ALA A 64 1.16 -6.51 -10.19
CA ALA A 64 2.10 -7.61 -9.99
C ALA A 64 1.84 -8.33 -8.66
N LEU A 65 1.70 -7.58 -7.56
CA LEU A 65 1.36 -8.13 -6.24
C LEU A 65 0.02 -8.89 -6.29
N ALA A 66 -1.01 -8.33 -6.91
CA ALA A 66 -2.33 -8.97 -7.08
C ALA A 66 -2.26 -10.26 -7.91
N ARG A 67 -1.26 -10.40 -8.78
CA ARG A 67 -0.99 -11.61 -9.55
C ARG A 67 -0.05 -12.60 -8.84
N GLY A 68 0.31 -12.35 -7.59
CA GLY A 68 1.17 -13.24 -6.80
C GLY A 68 2.65 -13.08 -7.10
N TRP A 69 3.09 -11.91 -7.60
CA TRP A 69 4.52 -11.62 -7.73
C TRP A 69 5.17 -11.53 -6.35
N GLU A 70 6.26 -12.25 -6.17
CA GLU A 70 6.95 -12.40 -4.88
C GLU A 70 8.29 -11.66 -4.79
N GLY A 71 8.61 -10.77 -5.74
CA GLY A 71 9.86 -10.01 -5.67
C GLY A 71 9.86 -8.92 -4.59
N ASP A 72 10.98 -8.20 -4.51
CA ASP A 72 11.29 -7.37 -3.36
C ASP A 72 10.35 -6.17 -3.20
N LEU A 73 10.06 -5.86 -1.94
CA LEU A 73 9.44 -4.62 -1.49
C LEU A 73 10.42 -3.91 -0.55
N PRO A 74 10.42 -2.57 -0.51
CA PRO A 74 11.30 -1.82 0.37
C PRO A 74 11.08 -2.20 1.82
N SER A 75 12.18 -2.39 2.57
CA SER A 75 12.10 -2.45 4.02
C SER A 75 11.99 -1.04 4.61
N ALA A 76 11.44 -0.94 5.83
CA ALA A 76 11.33 0.34 6.52
C ALA A 76 12.71 1.01 6.71
N GLY A 77 12.86 2.23 6.20
CA GLY A 77 14.09 3.03 6.24
C GLY A 77 15.05 2.82 5.07
N GLU A 78 14.79 1.88 4.16
CA GLU A 78 15.70 1.53 3.08
C GLU A 78 15.68 2.55 1.92
N PRO A 79 16.81 3.06 1.41
CA PRO A 79 16.79 3.95 0.26
C PRO A 79 16.48 3.17 -1.02
N TRP A 80 15.49 3.63 -1.79
CA TRP A 80 15.12 3.06 -3.09
C TRP A 80 15.23 4.11 -4.19
N LEU A 81 15.53 3.66 -5.42
CA LEU A 81 15.54 4.51 -6.61
C LEU A 81 14.40 4.07 -7.53
N TYR A 82 13.34 4.89 -7.63
CA TYR A 82 12.21 4.60 -8.52
C TYR A 82 12.30 5.37 -9.84
N LEU A 83 12.82 4.71 -10.89
CA LEU A 83 12.97 5.32 -12.21
C LEU A 83 11.64 5.36 -12.99
N GLY A 84 11.29 6.53 -13.50
CA GLY A 84 10.05 6.73 -14.26
C GLY A 84 8.81 6.94 -13.37
N ALA A 85 8.91 7.78 -12.35
CA ALA A 85 7.84 8.05 -11.39
C ALA A 85 6.56 8.66 -12.00
N ALA A 86 6.64 9.28 -13.18
CA ALA A 86 5.54 10.01 -13.82
C ALA A 86 4.89 11.00 -12.82
N SER A 87 3.58 10.91 -12.60
CA SER A 87 2.84 11.74 -11.62
C SER A 87 3.01 11.32 -10.16
N GLY A 88 3.82 10.29 -9.89
CA GLY A 88 4.18 9.86 -8.53
C GLY A 88 3.15 8.97 -7.83
N THR A 89 2.11 8.46 -8.51
CA THR A 89 1.09 7.62 -7.86
C THR A 89 1.70 6.37 -7.21
N THR A 90 2.50 5.57 -7.94
CA THR A 90 3.15 4.39 -7.35
C THR A 90 4.30 4.77 -6.40
N ALA A 91 5.02 5.84 -6.70
CA ALA A 91 6.11 6.33 -5.85
C ALA A 91 5.61 6.75 -4.46
N SER A 92 4.41 7.32 -4.36
CA SER A 92 3.81 7.67 -3.05
C SER A 92 3.50 6.42 -2.21
N PHE A 93 3.02 5.34 -2.84
CA PHE A 93 2.84 4.05 -2.16
C PHE A 93 4.17 3.43 -1.72
N LEU A 94 5.22 3.53 -2.55
CA LEU A 94 6.55 3.09 -2.13
C LEU A 94 7.04 3.90 -0.94
N ALA A 95 6.90 5.23 -0.95
CA ALA A 95 7.28 6.09 0.17
C ALA A 95 6.56 5.70 1.48
N ASP A 96 5.27 5.34 1.38
CA ASP A 96 4.51 4.80 2.51
C ASP A 96 5.10 3.48 3.03
N LEU A 97 5.53 2.56 2.15
CA LEU A 97 6.17 1.30 2.55
C LEU A 97 7.53 1.53 3.22
N VAL A 98 8.36 2.42 2.67
CA VAL A 98 9.69 2.71 3.23
C VAL A 98 9.58 3.44 4.57
N GLY A 99 8.49 4.16 4.83
CA GLY A 99 8.30 4.85 6.11
C GLY A 99 9.04 6.20 6.20
N SER A 100 8.79 6.92 7.29
CA SER A 100 9.30 8.29 7.52
C SER A 100 10.82 8.42 7.64
N LYS A 101 11.54 7.29 7.79
CA LYS A 101 13.00 7.25 7.87
C LYS A 101 13.68 6.92 6.53
N GLY A 102 12.92 6.52 5.52
CA GLY A 102 13.43 6.11 4.22
C GLY A 102 13.21 7.14 3.12
N ARG A 103 13.63 6.81 1.90
CA ARG A 103 13.53 7.68 0.71
C ARG A 103 13.31 6.84 -0.55
N VAL A 104 12.58 7.41 -1.51
CA VAL A 104 12.25 6.83 -2.83
C VAL A 104 12.53 7.85 -3.92
#